data_AF-A0A6C1RPA2-F1
#
_entry.id   AF-A0A6C1RPA2-F1
#
_cell.length_a   1.000
_cell.length_b   1.000
_cell.length_c   1.000
_cell.angle_alpha   90.00
_cell.angle_beta   90.00
_cell.angle_gamma   90.00
#
_symmetry.space_group_name_H-M   'P 1'
#
loop_
_entity.id
_entity.type
_entity.pdbx_description
1 polymer ?
#
loop_
_entity_poly.entity_id
_entity_poly.type
_entity_poly.pdbx_seq_one_letter_code
_entity_poly.pdbx_strand_id
1 'polypeptide(L)'
;MSTTLFEGFSQTGVIAGLGLHNASIIIYSLKTDNPNGVLEVPHAFPTLQVCMKYSTLLLLSALVALLCGCELVGGETDVILSLPSLPGWLGALPEDVGYQVEWLDASGQAQRRTIAAASRQMVVRLPKLYNTAVLVYAVIPGDGNGSPYYRLLPGGALFPHHVLDSGRMTLSWSAGAVACVMRELSVLTGHPERYNAVRLQRELEQRTGGNPWSVNLEALVAQLLSGEFRVTSIRPAEKFRVGIAVPAGVWYSENLLRPAEQTVAPQEMPLLELELTRGMHRLFHASGGWVLNVVIEDDGTPRWTLLQRGARIASG
;
A
#
# COMPACT_ATOMS: atom_id res chain seq x y z
N MET A 1 -22.42 -41.40 42.55
CA MET A 1 -23.11 -41.08 43.81
C MET A 1 -23.20 -39.57 43.94
N SER A 2 -24.40 -39.04 43.70
CA SER A 2 -25.05 -37.92 44.39
C SER A 2 -26.23 -37.43 43.55
N THR A 3 -27.38 -37.99 43.87
CA THR A 3 -28.76 -37.46 43.77
C THR A 3 -28.80 -36.13 44.56
N THR A 4 -29.62 -35.10 44.27
CA THR A 4 -31.09 -35.00 44.31
C THR A 4 -31.58 -33.66 43.72
N LEU A 5 -32.61 -33.68 42.85
CA LEU A 5 -34.01 -33.20 42.99
C LEU A 5 -34.28 -31.68 43.04
N PHE A 6 -35.13 -31.21 42.11
CA PHE A 6 -36.28 -30.33 42.40
C PHE A 6 -37.39 -30.52 41.34
N GLU A 7 -38.61 -30.80 41.82
CA GLU A 7 -39.87 -30.87 41.09
C GLU A 7 -40.68 -29.57 41.26
N GLY A 8 -41.55 -29.27 40.29
CA GLY A 8 -42.83 -28.60 40.54
C GLY A 8 -43.20 -27.49 39.56
N PHE A 9 -44.00 -27.78 38.52
CA PHE A 9 -44.88 -26.78 37.89
C PHE A 9 -46.17 -27.42 37.37
N SER A 10 -47.28 -26.74 37.65
CA SER A 10 -48.68 -27.15 37.46
C SER A 10 -49.12 -27.16 35.99
N GLN A 11 -49.93 -28.15 35.64
CA GLN A 11 -50.59 -28.29 34.34
C GLN A 11 -51.75 -27.28 34.18
N THR A 12 -51.61 -26.33 33.27
CA THR A 12 -52.73 -25.72 32.54
C THR A 12 -52.60 -26.14 31.08
N GLY A 13 -53.54 -26.98 30.62
CA GLY A 13 -53.54 -27.51 29.26
C GLY A 13 -53.81 -26.43 28.22
N VAL A 14 -52.81 -26.15 27.40
CA VAL A 14 -52.95 -25.42 26.14
C VAL A 14 -52.83 -26.45 25.02
N ILE A 15 -53.91 -26.68 24.28
CA ILE A 15 -53.87 -27.49 23.06
C ILE A 15 -53.43 -26.56 21.92
N ALA A 16 -52.16 -26.64 21.55
CA ALA A 16 -51.63 -25.97 20.36
C ALA A 16 -51.56 -26.98 19.21
N GLY A 17 -52.45 -26.85 18.23
CA GLY A 17 -52.38 -27.58 16.96
C GLY A 17 -51.43 -26.89 15.99
N LEU A 18 -50.34 -27.55 15.61
CA LEU A 18 -49.37 -27.06 14.63
C LEU A 18 -49.74 -27.59 13.23
N GLY A 19 -50.31 -26.73 12.40
CA GLY A 19 -50.46 -26.94 10.96
C GLY A 19 -49.36 -26.20 10.20
N LEU A 20 -48.48 -26.94 9.54
CA LEU A 20 -47.42 -26.38 8.67
C LEU A 20 -47.99 -26.02 7.30
N HIS A 21 -48.44 -24.79 7.14
CA HIS A 21 -48.41 -24.05 5.88
C HIS A 21 -48.38 -22.54 6.18
N ASN A 22 -47.33 -21.84 5.72
CA ASN A 22 -47.20 -20.37 5.68
C ASN A 22 -47.94 -19.61 6.80
N ALA A 23 -47.51 -19.80 8.04
CA ALA A 23 -48.25 -19.32 9.21
C ALA A 23 -47.90 -17.86 9.57
N SER A 24 -48.85 -16.95 9.33
CA SER A 24 -49.09 -15.86 10.27
C SER A 24 -49.87 -16.46 11.44
N ILE A 25 -49.27 -16.50 12.64
CA ILE A 25 -49.95 -16.98 13.85
C ILE A 25 -50.88 -15.86 14.31
N ILE A 26 -52.19 -16.03 14.16
CA ILE A 26 -53.18 -15.17 14.81
C ILE A 26 -53.76 -15.96 15.99
N ILE A 27 -53.42 -15.54 17.20
CA ILE A 27 -53.96 -16.09 18.45
C ILE A 27 -55.23 -15.31 18.78
N TYR A 28 -56.39 -15.93 18.65
CA TYR A 28 -57.64 -15.39 19.20
C TYR A 28 -57.90 -16.03 20.56
N SER A 29 -58.06 -15.22 21.60
CA SER A 29 -58.58 -15.68 22.89
C SER A 29 -60.08 -15.37 22.91
N LEU A 30 -60.90 -16.40 22.74
CA LEU A 30 -62.35 -16.29 22.89
C LEU A 30 -62.71 -16.70 24.31
N LYS A 31 -63.14 -15.72 25.11
CA LYS A 31 -63.73 -15.96 26.43
C LYS A 31 -65.25 -15.97 26.27
N THR A 32 -65.87 -17.13 26.40
CA THR A 32 -67.32 -17.30 26.27
C THR A 32 -67.94 -17.49 27.65
N ASP A 33 -68.52 -16.43 28.20
CA ASP A 33 -69.32 -16.48 29.44
C ASP A 33 -70.81 -16.19 29.13
N ASN A 34 -71.42 -16.92 28.19
CA ASN A 34 -72.86 -16.81 27.96
C ASN A 34 -73.50 -18.14 27.53
N PRO A 35 -74.37 -18.77 28.33
CA PRO A 35 -74.99 -20.05 27.99
C PRO A 35 -76.15 -19.98 26.98
N ASN A 36 -76.60 -18.81 26.52
CA ASN A 36 -77.75 -18.69 25.59
C ASN A 36 -77.57 -17.68 24.44
N GLY A 37 -76.34 -17.34 24.04
CA GLY A 37 -76.09 -16.39 22.96
C GLY A 37 -76.06 -17.03 21.57
N VAL A 38 -76.98 -16.65 20.68
CA VAL A 38 -76.89 -16.93 19.23
C VAL A 38 -75.62 -16.27 18.68
N LEU A 39 -74.72 -17.08 18.11
CA LEU A 39 -73.47 -16.65 17.50
C LEU A 39 -73.74 -15.93 16.18
N GLU A 40 -73.76 -14.59 16.21
CA GLU A 40 -73.58 -13.80 14.99
C GLU A 40 -72.11 -13.89 14.56
N VAL A 41 -71.87 -14.46 13.38
CA VAL A 41 -70.54 -14.53 12.75
C VAL A 41 -70.25 -13.18 12.12
N PRO A 42 -69.27 -12.40 12.61
CA PRO A 42 -68.92 -11.13 11.98
C PRO A 42 -68.31 -11.42 10.60
N HIS A 43 -68.83 -10.72 9.60
CA HIS A 43 -68.31 -10.72 8.24
C HIS A 43 -66.78 -10.53 8.25
N ALA A 44 -66.08 -11.49 7.65
CA ALA A 44 -64.63 -11.54 7.57
C ALA A 44 -64.05 -10.26 6.95
N PHE A 45 -63.23 -9.56 7.73
CA PHE A 45 -62.48 -8.39 7.29
C PHE A 45 -61.43 -8.77 6.22
N PRO A 46 -61.22 -7.93 5.18
CA PRO A 46 -60.21 -8.15 4.13
C PRO A 46 -58.77 -7.79 4.58
N THR A 47 -58.46 -7.86 5.88
CA THR A 47 -57.18 -7.39 6.44
C THR A 47 -55.99 -8.31 6.18
N LEU A 48 -56.22 -9.60 5.89
CA LEU A 48 -55.14 -10.56 5.63
C LEU A 48 -54.44 -10.33 4.28
N GLN A 49 -55.09 -9.69 3.31
CA GLN A 49 -54.50 -9.45 1.98
C GLN A 49 -53.49 -8.29 1.98
N VAL A 50 -53.54 -7.43 3.00
CA VAL A 50 -52.67 -6.26 3.15
C VAL A 50 -51.30 -6.67 3.73
N CYS A 51 -51.26 -7.59 4.70
CA CYS A 51 -50.01 -8.03 5.32
C CYS A 51 -49.05 -8.78 4.36
N MET A 52 -49.57 -9.54 3.38
CA MET A 52 -48.69 -10.23 2.41
C MET A 52 -47.95 -9.27 1.46
N LYS A 53 -48.55 -8.13 1.11
CA LYS A 53 -47.93 -7.17 0.17
C LYS A 53 -46.77 -6.39 0.79
N TYR A 54 -46.82 -6.12 2.10
CA TYR A 54 -45.73 -5.42 2.79
C TYR A 54 -44.53 -6.32 3.10
N SER A 55 -44.77 -7.62 3.33
CA SER A 55 -43.70 -8.61 3.54
C SER A 55 -42.79 -8.76 2.32
N THR A 56 -43.36 -8.85 1.12
CA THR A 56 -42.58 -8.97 -0.12
C THR A 56 -41.79 -7.70 -0.43
N LEU A 57 -42.35 -6.52 -0.15
CA LEU A 57 -41.64 -5.24 -0.29
C LEU A 57 -40.46 -5.10 0.68
N LEU A 58 -40.62 -5.51 1.94
CA LEU A 58 -39.53 -5.53 2.93
C LEU A 58 -38.41 -6.49 2.51
N LEU A 59 -38.76 -7.70 2.08
CA LEU A 59 -37.79 -8.70 1.64
C LEU A 59 -37.05 -8.27 0.37
N LEU A 60 -37.75 -7.65 -0.58
CA LEU A 60 -37.14 -7.06 -1.77
C LEU A 60 -36.22 -5.89 -1.41
N SER A 61 -36.61 -5.02 -0.47
CA SER A 61 -35.78 -3.91 -0.02
C SER A 61 -34.52 -4.37 0.72
N ALA A 62 -34.62 -5.44 1.52
CA ALA A 62 -33.47 -6.05 2.18
C ALA A 62 -32.53 -6.74 1.18
N LEU A 63 -33.09 -7.41 0.16
CA LEU A 63 -32.30 -8.00 -0.92
C LEU A 63 -31.58 -6.94 -1.76
N VAL A 64 -32.26 -5.85 -2.11
CA VAL A 64 -31.66 -4.71 -2.80
C VAL A 64 -30.59 -4.05 -1.93
N ALA A 65 -30.82 -3.89 -0.62
CA ALA A 65 -29.81 -3.38 0.31
C ALA A 65 -28.59 -4.31 0.43
N LEU A 66 -28.79 -5.63 0.41
CA LEU A 66 -27.72 -6.64 0.39
C LEU A 66 -26.94 -6.63 -0.93
N LEU A 67 -27.62 -6.46 -2.06
CA LEU A 67 -27.00 -6.40 -3.39
C LEU A 67 -26.26 -5.07 -3.63
N CYS A 68 -26.82 -3.94 -3.17
CA CYS A 68 -26.15 -2.63 -3.21
C CYS A 68 -25.04 -2.51 -2.15
N GLY A 69 -25.09 -3.29 -1.08
CA GLY A 69 -24.05 -3.34 -0.06
C GLY A 69 -22.71 -3.87 -0.58
N CYS A 70 -22.71 -4.65 -1.67
CA CYS A 70 -21.48 -5.19 -2.25
C CYS A 70 -20.56 -4.12 -2.85
N GLU A 71 -21.08 -3.00 -3.36
CA GLU A 71 -20.23 -1.88 -3.79
C GLU A 71 -19.71 -1.04 -2.61
N LEU A 72 -20.50 -0.91 -1.54
CA LEU A 72 -20.07 -0.21 -0.32
C LEU A 72 -18.94 -0.97 0.41
N VAL A 73 -18.98 -2.31 0.35
CA VAL A 73 -17.93 -3.22 0.83
C VAL A 73 -16.97 -3.58 -0.32
N GLY A 74 -16.78 -2.69 -1.29
CA GLY A 74 -15.73 -2.86 -2.29
C GLY A 74 -14.37 -3.03 -1.60
N GLY A 75 -13.58 -3.99 -2.07
CA GLY A 75 -12.24 -4.29 -1.54
C GLY A 75 -11.22 -3.17 -1.78
N GLU A 76 -11.59 -2.11 -2.51
CA GLU A 76 -10.74 -0.98 -2.85
C GLU A 76 -11.38 0.36 -2.44
N THR A 77 -10.55 1.40 -2.39
CA THR A 77 -10.96 2.77 -2.12
C THR A 77 -10.14 3.75 -2.97
N ASP A 78 -10.76 4.83 -3.43
CA ASP A 78 -10.07 5.92 -4.10
C ASP A 78 -9.25 6.73 -3.10
N VAL A 79 -7.96 6.90 -3.36
CA VAL A 79 -7.04 7.66 -2.53
C VAL A 79 -6.37 8.74 -3.37
N ILE A 80 -6.43 9.98 -2.88
CA ILE A 80 -5.72 11.11 -3.48
C ILE A 80 -4.27 11.08 -2.98
N LEU A 81 -3.33 10.86 -3.89
CA LEU A 81 -1.90 10.89 -3.63
C LEU A 81 -1.37 12.32 -3.77
N SER A 82 -0.54 12.74 -2.81
CA SER A 82 0.29 13.94 -2.92
C SER A 82 1.73 13.51 -3.15
N LEU A 83 2.27 13.85 -4.32
CA LEU A 83 3.61 13.45 -4.74
C LEU A 83 4.68 14.32 -4.07
N PRO A 84 5.85 13.77 -3.69
CA PRO A 84 6.90 14.53 -3.04
C PRO A 84 7.50 15.57 -4.00
N SER A 85 7.94 16.70 -3.46
CA SER A 85 8.78 17.64 -4.21
C SER A 85 10.18 17.05 -4.42
N LEU A 86 10.79 17.33 -5.57
CA LEU A 86 12.21 17.07 -5.74
C LEU A 86 13.01 17.95 -4.77
N PRO A 87 14.11 17.45 -4.20
CA PRO A 87 14.96 18.26 -3.34
C PRO A 87 15.54 19.48 -4.08
N GLY A 88 15.60 20.63 -3.41
CA GLY A 88 16.09 21.87 -4.04
C GLY A 88 17.57 21.84 -4.48
N TRP A 89 18.38 20.98 -3.85
CA TRP A 89 19.80 20.79 -4.21
C TRP A 89 19.99 20.07 -5.54
N LEU A 90 18.95 19.45 -6.08
CA LEU A 90 18.99 18.73 -7.35
C LEU A 90 19.11 19.68 -8.56
N GLY A 91 19.15 21.00 -8.30
CA GLY A 91 19.48 22.04 -9.25
C GLY A 91 18.46 22.16 -10.39
N ALA A 92 18.93 22.68 -11.53
CA ALA A 92 18.18 22.69 -12.77
C ALA A 92 18.20 21.29 -13.41
N LEU A 93 17.52 20.33 -12.77
CA LEU A 93 17.09 19.16 -13.53
C LEU A 93 16.27 19.59 -14.74
N PRO A 94 16.25 18.79 -15.80
CA PRO A 94 15.35 19.01 -16.92
C PRO A 94 13.91 19.26 -16.45
N GLU A 95 13.25 20.28 -16.99
CA GLU A 95 11.87 20.65 -16.60
C GLU A 95 10.85 19.53 -16.84
N ASP A 96 11.24 18.52 -17.62
CA ASP A 96 10.47 17.35 -18.03
C ASP A 96 10.65 16.12 -17.12
N VAL A 97 11.29 16.26 -15.94
CA VAL A 97 11.35 15.18 -14.94
C VAL A 97 9.96 14.83 -14.42
N GLY A 98 9.42 13.72 -14.93
CA GLY A 98 8.13 13.18 -14.56
C GLY A 98 8.17 12.28 -13.34
N TYR A 99 7.00 11.73 -13.01
CA TYR A 99 6.84 10.70 -11.98
C TYR A 99 6.26 9.43 -12.57
N GLN A 100 6.67 8.30 -12.01
CA GLN A 100 6.03 7.00 -12.24
C GLN A 100 5.58 6.44 -10.90
N VAL A 101 4.29 6.24 -10.75
CA VAL A 101 3.67 5.71 -9.53
C VAL A 101 3.34 4.25 -9.74
N GLU A 102 3.70 3.41 -8.77
CA GLU A 102 3.44 1.96 -8.76
C GLU A 102 2.74 1.55 -7.46
N TRP A 103 1.78 0.63 -7.55
CA TRP A 103 1.07 0.03 -6.43
C TRP A 103 0.55 -1.36 -6.80
N LEU A 104 0.03 -2.11 -5.84
CA LEU A 104 -0.68 -3.37 -6.08
C LEU A 104 -2.19 -3.12 -5.97
N ASP A 105 -2.97 -3.64 -6.90
CA ASP A 105 -4.44 -3.63 -6.80
C ASP A 105 -4.97 -4.72 -5.85
N ALA A 106 -6.29 -4.81 -5.67
CA ALA A 106 -6.89 -5.84 -4.81
C ALA A 106 -6.65 -7.29 -5.26
N SER A 107 -6.25 -7.52 -6.51
CA SER A 107 -5.86 -8.85 -7.00
C SER A 107 -4.37 -9.15 -6.82
N GLY A 108 -3.62 -8.23 -6.21
CA GLY A 108 -2.16 -8.31 -6.05
C GLY A 108 -1.39 -8.03 -7.33
N GLN A 109 -2.04 -7.54 -8.39
CA GLN A 109 -1.37 -7.21 -9.64
C GLN A 109 -0.75 -5.82 -9.58
N ALA A 110 0.44 -5.69 -10.18
CA ALA A 110 1.16 -4.42 -10.20
C ALA A 110 0.49 -3.45 -11.18
N GLN A 111 0.06 -2.32 -10.64
CA GLN A 111 -0.45 -1.18 -11.39
C GLN A 111 0.64 -0.11 -11.51
N ARG A 112 0.60 0.63 -12.61
CA ARG A 112 1.60 1.66 -12.94
C ARG A 112 0.96 2.82 -13.67
N ARG A 113 1.34 4.04 -13.30
CA ARG A 113 0.92 5.26 -14.01
C ARG A 113 2.05 6.27 -14.09
N THR A 114 2.26 6.83 -15.27
CA THR A 114 3.21 7.93 -15.51
C THR A 114 2.47 9.27 -15.43
N ILE A 115 3.13 10.25 -14.84
CA ILE A 115 2.59 11.58 -14.56
C ILE A 115 3.61 12.63 -14.97
N ALA A 116 3.15 13.68 -15.64
CA ALA A 116 3.99 14.81 -16.05
C ALA A 116 4.51 15.59 -14.83
N ALA A 117 5.68 16.23 -14.98
CA ALA A 117 6.37 16.99 -13.93
C ALA A 117 5.48 18.02 -13.18
N ALA A 118 4.57 18.68 -13.91
CA ALA A 118 3.69 19.72 -13.38
C ALA A 118 2.60 19.19 -12.43
N SER A 119 2.24 17.91 -12.54
CA SER A 119 1.18 17.32 -11.74
C SER A 119 1.71 16.85 -10.39
N ARG A 120 1.20 17.43 -9.31
CA ARG A 120 1.58 17.10 -7.92
C ARG A 120 0.63 16.13 -7.22
N GLN A 121 -0.49 15.81 -7.85
CA GLN A 121 -1.53 14.97 -7.27
C GLN A 121 -2.09 14.00 -8.31
N MET A 122 -2.56 12.85 -7.83
CA MET A 122 -3.28 11.87 -8.63
C MET A 122 -4.25 11.07 -7.76
N VAL A 123 -5.25 10.45 -8.39
CA VAL A 123 -6.13 9.48 -7.73
C VAL A 123 -5.72 8.08 -8.15
N VAL A 124 -5.62 7.18 -7.17
CA VAL A 124 -5.42 5.73 -7.37
C VAL A 124 -6.47 4.96 -6.58
N ARG A 125 -6.81 3.76 -7.06
CA ARG A 125 -7.60 2.78 -6.30
C ARG A 125 -6.66 1.86 -5.56
N LEU A 126 -6.76 1.83 -4.24
CA LEU A 126 -5.95 0.96 -3.38
C LEU A 126 -6.83 -0.08 -2.68
N PRO A 127 -6.35 -1.31 -2.50
CA PRO A 127 -7.02 -2.27 -1.64
C PRO A 127 -7.12 -1.73 -0.21
N LYS A 128 -8.25 -2.01 0.45
CA LYS A 128 -8.52 -1.68 1.86
C LYS A 128 -7.76 -2.63 2.81
N LEU A 129 -6.46 -2.77 2.58
CA LEU A 129 -5.53 -3.55 3.37
C LEU A 129 -4.55 -2.62 4.09
N TYR A 130 -4.12 -3.02 5.29
CA TYR A 130 -3.09 -2.31 6.02
C TYR A 130 -1.72 -2.54 5.37
N ASN A 131 -0.88 -1.51 5.42
CA ASN A 131 0.46 -1.47 4.85
C ASN A 131 0.52 -1.62 3.33
N THR A 132 -0.56 -1.33 2.60
CA THR A 132 -0.53 -1.28 1.13
C THR A 132 0.47 -0.22 0.69
N ALA A 133 1.54 -0.66 0.03
CA ALA A 133 2.62 0.21 -0.41
C ALA A 133 2.28 0.90 -1.73
N VAL A 134 2.57 2.21 -1.77
CA VAL A 134 2.58 2.99 -3.00
C VAL A 134 3.98 3.58 -3.17
N LEU A 135 4.57 3.36 -4.34
CA LEU A 135 5.89 3.82 -4.70
C LEU A 135 5.78 4.93 -5.74
N VAL A 136 6.65 5.93 -5.63
CA VAL A 136 6.80 7.00 -6.63
C VAL A 136 8.24 7.12 -7.03
N TYR A 137 8.51 7.00 -8.32
CA TYR A 137 9.84 7.14 -8.89
C TYR A 137 9.90 8.49 -9.59
N ALA A 138 10.93 9.29 -9.31
CA ALA A 138 11.30 10.38 -10.21
C ALA A 138 11.93 9.77 -11.47
N VAL A 139 11.51 10.26 -12.62
CA VAL A 139 11.86 9.70 -13.92
C VAL A 139 12.55 10.78 -14.76
N ILE A 140 13.85 10.60 -15.00
CA ILE A 140 14.64 11.49 -15.85
C ILE A 140 14.51 11.00 -17.30
N PRO A 141 14.09 11.85 -18.25
CA PRO A 141 14.01 11.48 -19.65
C PRO A 141 15.37 11.07 -20.20
N GLY A 142 15.34 10.01 -21.02
CA GLY A 142 16.48 9.64 -21.84
C GLY A 142 16.70 10.66 -22.96
N ASP A 143 17.78 10.48 -23.71
CA ASP A 143 18.21 11.35 -24.82
C ASP A 143 17.39 11.22 -26.13
N GLY A 144 16.22 10.57 -26.08
CA GLY A 144 15.33 10.43 -27.23
C GLY A 144 15.69 9.31 -28.22
N ASN A 145 16.83 8.62 -28.09
CA ASN A 145 17.24 7.55 -29.02
C ASN A 145 16.73 6.15 -28.61
N GLY A 146 15.55 6.07 -27.98
CA GLY A 146 15.04 4.84 -27.38
C GLY A 146 15.76 4.43 -26.08
N SER A 147 16.64 5.28 -25.57
CA SER A 147 17.30 5.09 -24.27
C SER A 147 16.25 5.17 -23.16
N PRO A 148 16.15 4.18 -22.27
CA PRO A 148 15.11 4.11 -21.26
C PRO A 148 15.21 5.30 -20.31
N TYR A 149 14.07 5.78 -19.85
CA TYR A 149 14.03 6.76 -18.77
C TYR A 149 14.80 6.24 -17.55
N TYR A 150 15.52 7.11 -16.87
CA TYR A 150 16.22 6.76 -15.65
C TYR A 150 15.31 6.94 -14.45
N ARG A 151 15.09 5.86 -13.70
CA ARG A 151 14.32 5.89 -12.46
C ARG A 151 15.29 6.09 -11.29
N LEU A 152 15.02 7.09 -10.46
CA LEU A 152 15.73 7.27 -9.19
C LEU A 152 15.17 6.29 -8.15
N LEU A 153 15.83 6.17 -6.98
CA LEU A 153 15.28 5.40 -5.88
C LEU A 153 13.91 5.98 -5.51
N PRO A 154 12.89 5.14 -5.29
CA PRO A 154 11.53 5.60 -5.13
C PRO A 154 11.35 6.35 -3.81
N GLY A 155 10.42 7.30 -3.79
CA GLY A 155 9.72 7.65 -2.57
C GLY A 155 8.54 6.69 -2.37
N GLY A 156 7.85 6.82 -1.25
CA GLY A 156 6.68 5.98 -1.01
C GLY A 156 5.77 6.47 0.09
N ALA A 157 4.73 5.67 0.29
CA ALA A 157 3.77 5.77 1.37
C ALA A 157 3.16 4.38 1.63
N LEU A 158 2.54 4.24 2.79
CA LEU A 158 1.83 3.04 3.23
C LEU A 158 0.40 3.44 3.59
N PHE A 159 -0.59 2.83 2.95
CA PHE A 159 -2.00 3.00 3.30
C PHE A 159 -2.39 2.04 4.43
N PRO A 160 -3.23 2.45 5.41
CA PRO A 160 -3.76 3.80 5.60
C PRO A 160 -2.83 4.71 6.43
N HIS A 161 -1.65 4.24 6.87
CA HIS A 161 -0.80 4.95 7.83
C HIS A 161 -0.34 6.35 7.41
N HIS A 162 -0.16 6.60 6.11
CA HIS A 162 0.26 7.89 5.57
C HIS A 162 -0.91 8.73 5.04
N VAL A 163 -2.15 8.31 5.30
CA VAL A 163 -3.36 9.07 4.98
C VAL A 163 -3.57 10.12 6.08
N LEU A 164 -3.61 11.38 5.68
CA LEU A 164 -3.94 12.51 6.55
C LEU A 164 -5.44 12.55 6.85
N ASP A 165 -5.86 13.32 7.86
CA ASP A 165 -7.28 13.55 8.18
C ASP A 165 -8.10 14.10 7.00
N SER A 166 -7.43 14.72 6.03
CA SER A 166 -8.03 15.20 4.77
C SER A 166 -8.36 14.08 3.77
N GLY A 167 -8.06 12.81 4.07
CA GLY A 167 -8.20 11.68 3.15
C GLY A 167 -7.12 11.59 2.07
N ARG A 168 -6.10 12.46 2.12
CA ARG A 168 -4.97 12.47 1.18
C ARG A 168 -3.81 11.66 1.73
N MET A 169 -3.20 10.83 0.89
CA MET A 169 -1.97 10.12 1.24
C MET A 169 -0.75 10.89 0.74
N THR A 170 0.17 11.22 1.66
CA THR A 170 1.39 11.97 1.32
C THR A 170 2.55 11.01 1.11
N LEU A 171 3.16 11.06 -0.08
CA LEU A 171 4.35 10.28 -0.41
C LEU A 171 5.60 11.09 -0.06
N SER A 172 6.64 10.40 0.39
CA SER A 172 7.92 11.02 0.76
C SER A 172 9.12 10.19 0.30
N TRP A 173 10.26 10.83 0.05
CA TRP A 173 11.50 10.14 -0.31
C TRP A 173 12.03 9.28 0.83
N SER A 174 11.83 9.70 2.09
CA SER A 174 12.25 8.96 3.29
C SER A 174 11.45 7.67 3.50
N ALA A 175 10.17 7.65 3.17
CA ALA A 175 9.33 6.45 3.28
C ALA A 175 9.50 5.45 2.12
N GLY A 176 10.33 5.76 1.12
CA GLY A 176 10.55 4.90 -0.04
C GLY A 176 11.07 3.50 0.30
N ALA A 177 12.06 3.41 1.18
CA ALA A 177 12.68 2.13 1.54
C ALA A 177 11.71 1.19 2.25
N VAL A 178 10.93 1.70 3.22
CA VAL A 178 9.93 0.87 3.92
C VAL A 178 8.78 0.48 2.98
N ALA A 179 8.37 1.36 2.07
CA ALA A 179 7.38 1.03 1.06
C ALA A 179 7.87 -0.05 0.10
N CYS A 180 9.16 -0.04 -0.28
CA CYS A 180 9.76 -1.13 -1.06
C CYS A 180 9.73 -2.47 -0.31
N VAL A 181 10.12 -2.48 0.97
CA VAL A 181 10.06 -3.68 1.81
C VAL A 181 8.61 -4.19 1.92
N MET A 182 7.64 -3.31 2.20
CA MET A 182 6.25 -3.71 2.33
C MET A 182 5.64 -4.18 1.01
N ARG A 183 6.00 -3.57 -0.12
CA ARG A 183 5.60 -4.06 -1.45
C ARG A 183 6.10 -5.48 -1.68
N GLU A 184 7.38 -5.74 -1.40
CA GLU A 184 7.99 -7.05 -1.60
C GLU A 184 7.31 -8.11 -0.72
N LEU A 185 7.09 -7.79 0.56
CA LEU A 185 6.35 -8.67 1.48
C LEU A 185 4.91 -8.91 1.01
N SER A 186 4.26 -7.90 0.40
CA SER A 186 2.91 -8.05 -0.17
C SER A 186 2.91 -9.03 -1.34
N VAL A 187 3.88 -8.91 -2.25
CA VAL A 187 4.04 -9.83 -3.40
C VAL A 187 4.30 -11.25 -2.93
N LEU A 188 5.19 -11.44 -1.96
CA LEU A 188 5.62 -12.77 -1.51
C LEU A 188 4.61 -13.47 -0.60
N THR A 189 3.80 -12.73 0.16
CA THR A 189 2.93 -13.31 1.19
C THR A 189 1.43 -13.05 0.99
N GLY A 190 1.05 -12.06 0.20
CA GLY A 190 -0.33 -11.58 0.09
C GLY A 190 -0.88 -10.95 1.37
N HIS A 191 -0.08 -10.83 2.43
CA HIS A 191 -0.52 -10.44 3.78
C HIS A 191 0.38 -9.36 4.43
N PRO A 192 0.51 -8.17 3.82
CA PRO A 192 1.34 -7.10 4.36
C PRO A 192 0.90 -6.60 5.74
N GLU A 193 -0.37 -6.81 6.12
CA GLU A 193 -0.95 -6.42 7.41
C GLU A 193 -0.32 -7.17 8.60
N ARG A 194 0.36 -8.29 8.36
CA ARG A 194 1.03 -9.08 9.42
C ARG A 194 2.28 -8.41 9.98
N TYR A 195 2.81 -7.41 9.28
CA TYR A 195 4.05 -6.73 9.64
C TYR A 195 3.76 -5.37 10.27
N ASN A 196 4.51 -5.00 11.31
CA ASN A 196 4.40 -3.68 11.92
C ASN A 196 5.24 -2.66 11.12
N ALA A 197 4.70 -2.19 10.00
CA ALA A 197 5.43 -1.31 9.08
C ALA A 197 5.74 0.07 9.68
N VAL A 198 4.86 0.60 10.55
CA VAL A 198 5.08 1.87 11.27
C VAL A 198 6.31 1.77 12.18
N ARG A 199 6.41 0.69 12.95
CA ARG A 199 7.60 0.44 13.77
C ARG A 199 8.84 0.24 12.90
N LEU A 200 8.72 -0.52 11.81
CA LEU A 200 9.84 -0.77 10.90
C LEU A 200 10.39 0.53 10.31
N GLN A 201 9.53 1.42 9.82
CA GLN A 201 9.92 2.73 9.29
C GLN A 201 10.71 3.53 10.32
N ARG A 202 10.18 3.65 11.54
CA ARG A 202 10.83 4.40 12.62
C ARG A 202 12.21 3.83 12.96
N GLU A 203 12.33 2.50 13.04
CA GLU A 203 13.60 1.85 13.35
C GLU A 203 14.61 1.98 12.20
N LEU A 204 14.16 1.93 10.94
CA LEU A 204 15.00 2.23 9.78
C LEU A 204 15.55 3.66 9.86
N GLU A 205 14.68 4.65 10.02
CA GLU A 205 15.08 6.07 10.12
C GLU A 205 16.07 6.29 11.27
N GLN A 206 15.78 5.77 12.47
CA GLN A 206 16.63 5.95 13.66
C GLN A 206 18.01 5.29 13.51
N ARG A 207 18.07 4.07 12.97
CA ARG A 207 19.32 3.28 12.92
C ARG A 207 20.21 3.61 11.73
N THR A 208 19.68 4.33 10.75
CA THR A 208 20.41 4.73 9.54
C THR A 208 20.78 6.21 9.52
N GLY A 209 20.55 6.94 10.61
CA GLY A 209 20.79 8.37 10.68
C GLY A 209 19.93 9.16 9.68
N GLY A 210 18.70 8.70 9.43
CA GLY A 210 17.77 9.33 8.50
C GLY A 210 17.91 8.95 7.03
N ASN A 211 18.78 7.99 6.67
CA ASN A 211 18.88 7.46 5.31
C ASN A 211 18.55 5.95 5.23
N PRO A 212 17.27 5.58 5.14
CA PRO A 212 16.82 4.19 5.09
C PRO A 212 17.40 3.36 3.93
N TRP A 213 17.87 3.99 2.85
CA TRP A 213 18.50 3.30 1.71
C TRP A 213 19.92 2.80 2.00
N SER A 214 20.48 3.12 3.18
CA SER A 214 21.81 2.66 3.57
C SER A 214 21.84 1.24 4.12
N VAL A 215 20.72 0.52 4.19
CA VAL A 215 20.67 -0.88 4.64
C VAL A 215 20.52 -1.84 3.47
N ASN A 216 20.87 -3.11 3.68
CA ASN A 216 20.53 -4.17 2.73
C ASN A 216 19.04 -4.54 2.89
N LEU A 217 18.19 -3.99 2.01
CA LEU A 217 16.73 -4.22 2.06
C LEU A 217 16.35 -5.67 1.71
N GLU A 218 17.10 -6.35 0.85
CA GLU A 218 16.83 -7.76 0.50
C GLU A 218 17.05 -8.66 1.72
N ALA A 219 18.17 -8.48 2.42
CA ALA A 219 18.45 -9.20 3.66
C ALA A 219 17.39 -8.89 4.74
N LEU A 220 16.92 -7.64 4.82
CA LEU A 220 15.85 -7.24 5.72
C LEU A 220 14.52 -7.95 5.40
N VAL A 221 14.14 -8.02 4.13
CA VAL A 221 12.95 -8.78 3.68
C VAL A 221 13.08 -10.25 4.02
N ALA A 222 14.23 -10.87 3.72
CA ALA A 222 14.47 -12.28 4.03
C ALA A 222 14.35 -12.58 5.54
N GLN A 223 14.90 -11.70 6.39
CA GLN A 223 14.76 -11.84 7.84
C GLN A 223 13.32 -11.67 8.32
N LEU A 224 12.56 -10.74 7.76
CA LEU A 224 11.13 -10.56 8.10
C LEU A 224 10.31 -11.80 7.72
N LEU A 225 10.57 -12.39 6.55
CA LEU A 225 9.89 -13.61 6.08
C LEU A 225 10.23 -14.84 6.93
N SER A 226 11.48 -14.95 7.38
CA SER A 226 11.92 -16.06 8.25
C SER A 226 11.33 -16.02 9.66
N GLY A 227 10.77 -14.89 10.10
CA GLY A 227 10.35 -14.67 11.48
C GLY A 227 11.51 -14.47 12.47
N GLU A 228 12.76 -14.51 12.01
CA GLU A 228 13.95 -14.30 12.83
C GLU A 228 14.35 -12.81 12.95
N PHE A 229 13.54 -11.92 12.37
CA PHE A 229 13.83 -10.49 12.39
C PHE A 229 13.99 -9.96 13.82
N ARG A 230 15.14 -9.32 14.05
CA ARG A 230 15.41 -8.53 15.24
C ARG A 230 15.72 -7.12 14.82
N VAL A 231 15.27 -6.17 15.62
CA VAL A 231 15.52 -4.75 15.38
C VAL A 231 17.02 -4.41 15.33
N THR A 232 17.86 -5.18 16.06
CA THR A 232 19.33 -5.08 16.04
C THR A 232 19.98 -5.56 14.75
N SER A 233 19.21 -6.19 13.87
CA SER A 233 19.64 -6.60 12.53
C SER A 233 19.56 -5.46 11.52
N ILE A 234 18.81 -4.39 11.82
CA ILE A 234 18.88 -3.14 11.04
C ILE A 234 20.22 -2.49 11.34
N ARG A 235 21.16 -2.64 10.40
CA ARG A 235 22.49 -2.06 10.46
C ARG A 235 22.79 -1.36 9.14
N PRO A 236 23.39 -0.17 9.17
CA PRO A 236 23.95 0.44 7.97
C PRO A 236 24.87 -0.58 7.27
N ALA A 237 24.73 -0.69 5.95
CA ALA A 237 25.60 -1.51 5.14
C ALA A 237 27.01 -0.96 5.16
N GLU A 238 27.97 -1.86 5.01
CA GLU A 238 29.38 -1.50 4.83
C GLU A 238 29.55 -0.59 3.62
N LYS A 239 30.43 0.40 3.76
CA LYS A 239 30.75 1.38 2.72
C LYS A 239 32.14 1.12 2.16
N PHE A 240 32.25 1.23 0.85
CA PHE A 240 33.46 1.07 0.07
C PHE A 240 33.82 2.41 -0.57
N ARG A 241 35.08 2.81 -0.44
CA ARG A 241 35.60 4.02 -1.07
C ARG A 241 36.04 3.69 -2.49
N VAL A 242 35.52 4.43 -3.46
CA VAL A 242 35.77 4.22 -4.89
C VAL A 242 36.17 5.54 -5.52
N GLY A 243 37.29 5.55 -6.25
CA GLY A 243 37.72 6.66 -7.09
C GLY A 243 37.53 6.30 -8.56
N ILE A 244 36.72 7.05 -9.29
CA ILE A 244 36.43 6.79 -10.72
C ILE A 244 36.76 8.03 -11.54
N ALA A 245 37.56 7.88 -12.59
CA ALA A 245 37.81 8.96 -13.54
C ALA A 245 36.54 9.21 -14.38
N VAL A 246 36.00 10.43 -14.29
CA VAL A 246 34.77 10.85 -14.97
C VAL A 246 34.95 12.25 -15.55
N PRO A 247 34.00 12.77 -16.35
CA PRO A 247 33.96 14.20 -16.65
C PRO A 247 33.83 15.08 -15.40
N ALA A 248 34.53 16.21 -15.40
CA ALA A 248 34.44 17.22 -14.34
C ALA A 248 33.02 17.81 -14.25
N GLY A 249 32.58 18.12 -13.02
CA GLY A 249 31.29 18.73 -12.74
C GLY A 249 30.51 18.04 -11.62
N VAL A 250 29.21 18.33 -11.54
CA VAL A 250 28.32 17.85 -10.48
C VAL A 250 27.65 16.55 -10.93
N TRP A 251 27.78 15.52 -10.09
CA TRP A 251 27.12 14.23 -10.26
C TRP A 251 26.02 14.08 -9.22
N TYR A 252 24.83 13.63 -9.63
CA TYR A 252 23.71 13.40 -8.73
C TYR A 252 23.53 11.90 -8.51
N SER A 253 23.41 11.47 -7.25
CA SER A 253 23.05 10.09 -6.91
C SER A 253 21.57 9.82 -7.20
N GLU A 254 21.23 8.56 -7.50
CA GLU A 254 19.84 8.10 -7.52
C GLU A 254 19.13 8.17 -6.15
N ASN A 255 19.86 8.29 -5.04
CA ASN A 255 19.29 8.47 -3.71
C ASN A 255 18.99 9.96 -3.43
N LEU A 256 17.73 10.35 -3.55
CA LEU A 256 17.26 11.72 -3.28
C LEU A 256 17.33 12.17 -1.81
N LEU A 257 17.83 11.33 -0.90
CA LEU A 257 18.16 11.72 0.48
C LEU A 257 19.65 12.08 0.64
N ARG A 258 20.48 11.87 -0.39
CA ARG A 258 21.91 12.23 -0.39
C ARG A 258 22.14 13.51 -1.20
N PRO A 259 22.54 14.63 -0.57
CA PRO A 259 22.82 15.88 -1.27
C PRO A 259 23.96 15.76 -2.29
N ALA A 260 23.86 16.50 -3.40
CA ALA A 260 24.83 16.53 -4.50
C ALA A 260 26.20 17.12 -4.16
N GLU A 261 26.29 17.89 -3.08
CA GLU A 261 27.54 18.51 -2.62
C GLU A 261 28.64 17.47 -2.30
N GLN A 262 28.27 16.20 -2.18
CA GLN A 262 29.16 15.08 -1.89
C GLN A 262 29.77 14.44 -3.15
N THR A 263 29.44 14.93 -4.35
CA THR A 263 29.74 14.25 -5.62
C THR A 263 30.17 15.24 -6.72
N VAL A 264 31.23 16.00 -6.45
CA VAL A 264 31.84 16.93 -7.42
C VAL A 264 33.17 16.37 -7.93
N ALA A 265 33.28 16.21 -9.24
CA ALA A 265 34.54 15.84 -9.90
C ALA A 265 35.34 17.12 -10.24
N PRO A 266 36.56 17.30 -9.73
CA PRO A 266 37.39 18.50 -9.98
C PRO A 266 37.80 18.67 -11.46
N GLN A 267 38.11 19.89 -11.89
CA GLN A 267 38.54 20.16 -13.27
C GLN A 267 39.95 19.63 -13.59
N GLU A 268 40.88 19.73 -12.65
CA GLU A 268 42.30 19.40 -12.89
C GLU A 268 42.58 17.89 -12.87
N MET A 269 41.86 17.17 -12.00
CA MET A 269 41.93 15.73 -11.88
C MET A 269 40.51 15.23 -11.65
N PRO A 270 39.79 14.82 -12.72
CA PRO A 270 38.36 14.57 -12.61
C PRO A 270 38.14 13.14 -12.09
N LEU A 271 38.64 12.90 -10.88
CA LEU A 271 38.44 11.71 -10.09
C LEU A 271 37.24 11.95 -9.16
N LEU A 272 36.17 11.21 -9.35
CA LEU A 272 35.02 11.22 -8.49
C LEU A 272 35.22 10.20 -7.37
N GLU A 273 35.37 10.70 -6.14
CA GLU A 273 35.47 9.87 -4.94
C GLU A 273 34.07 9.63 -4.36
N LEU A 274 33.71 8.36 -4.19
CA LEU A 274 32.39 7.91 -3.74
C LEU A 274 32.51 6.98 -2.53
N GLU A 275 31.57 7.10 -1.59
CA GLU A 275 31.31 6.08 -0.58
C GLU A 275 30.01 5.32 -0.91
N LEU A 276 30.17 4.10 -1.44
CA LEU A 276 29.08 3.27 -1.93
C LEU A 276 28.91 2.02 -1.08
N THR A 277 27.68 1.52 -0.95
CA THR A 277 27.41 0.22 -0.32
C THR A 277 27.46 -0.90 -1.36
N ARG A 278 27.33 -2.18 -0.97
CA ARG A 278 27.12 -3.26 -1.94
C ARG A 278 25.90 -3.01 -2.82
N GLY A 279 25.95 -3.52 -4.05
CA GLY A 279 24.87 -3.41 -5.05
C GLY A 279 25.15 -2.42 -6.18
N MET A 280 24.13 -2.20 -7.01
CA MET A 280 24.19 -1.25 -8.13
C MET A 280 23.85 0.16 -7.67
N HIS A 281 24.67 1.12 -8.07
CA HIS A 281 24.52 2.54 -7.85
C HIS A 281 24.51 3.27 -9.19
N ARG A 282 23.63 4.25 -9.32
CA ARG A 282 23.60 5.12 -10.50
C ARG A 282 23.81 6.57 -10.13
N LEU A 283 24.65 7.24 -10.91
CA LEU A 283 24.90 8.67 -10.84
C LEU A 283 24.68 9.34 -12.21
N PHE A 284 24.24 10.58 -12.18
CA PHE A 284 23.89 11.36 -13.37
C PHE A 284 24.62 12.69 -13.36
N HIS A 285 25.25 13.05 -14.48
CA HIS A 285 25.92 14.33 -14.58
C HIS A 285 24.92 15.46 -14.86
N ALA A 286 25.05 16.58 -14.15
CA ALA A 286 24.13 17.72 -14.24
C ALA A 286 24.00 18.29 -15.65
N SER A 287 25.09 18.31 -16.40
CA SER A 287 25.16 18.92 -17.73
C SER A 287 25.93 18.02 -18.68
N GLY A 288 25.25 17.22 -19.49
CA GLY A 288 25.92 16.46 -20.57
C GLY A 288 25.38 15.08 -20.88
N GLY A 289 24.31 14.64 -20.21
CA GLY A 289 23.69 13.34 -20.48
C GLY A 289 24.62 12.16 -20.17
N TRP A 290 25.53 12.35 -19.21
CA TRP A 290 26.40 11.28 -18.73
C TRP A 290 25.73 10.51 -17.61
N VAL A 291 25.92 9.20 -17.61
CA VAL A 291 25.44 8.29 -16.58
C VAL A 291 26.58 7.38 -16.17
N LEU A 292 26.84 7.33 -14.87
CA LEU A 292 27.80 6.42 -14.28
C LEU A 292 27.03 5.32 -13.55
N ASN A 293 27.19 4.08 -13.98
CA ASN A 293 26.73 2.91 -13.23
C ASN A 293 27.93 2.33 -12.49
N VAL A 294 27.80 2.11 -11.18
CA VAL A 294 28.80 1.47 -10.34
C VAL A 294 28.16 0.29 -9.65
N VAL A 295 28.71 -0.90 -9.80
CA VAL A 295 28.31 -2.10 -9.08
C VAL A 295 29.41 -2.41 -8.07
N ILE A 296 29.06 -2.47 -6.80
CA ILE A 296 29.93 -2.98 -5.75
C ILE A 296 29.57 -4.44 -5.52
N GLU A 297 30.46 -5.33 -5.95
CA GLU A 297 30.30 -6.78 -5.83
C GLU A 297 30.34 -7.24 -4.36
N ASP A 298 30.05 -8.52 -4.11
CA ASP A 298 30.00 -9.07 -2.74
C ASP A 298 31.36 -9.00 -2.02
N ASP A 299 32.46 -9.11 -2.75
CA ASP A 299 33.82 -8.97 -2.22
C ASP A 299 34.24 -7.51 -2.00
N GLY A 300 33.39 -6.54 -2.36
CA GLY A 300 33.67 -5.11 -2.28
C GLY A 300 34.39 -4.54 -3.50
N THR A 301 34.67 -5.36 -4.52
CA THR A 301 35.32 -4.91 -5.76
C THR A 301 34.36 -4.01 -6.55
N PRO A 302 34.74 -2.78 -6.88
CA PRO A 302 33.92 -1.92 -7.72
C PRO A 302 34.08 -2.31 -9.19
N ARG A 303 32.96 -2.38 -9.91
CA ARG A 303 32.89 -2.40 -11.37
C ARG A 303 32.07 -1.23 -11.83
N TRP A 304 32.47 -0.58 -12.91
CA TRP A 304 31.76 0.60 -13.37
C TRP A 304 31.65 0.67 -14.89
N THR A 305 30.63 1.39 -15.34
CA THR A 305 30.41 1.70 -16.75
C THR A 305 29.95 3.15 -16.86
N LEU A 306 30.70 3.92 -17.64
CA LEU A 306 30.40 5.30 -17.96
C LEU A 306 29.72 5.36 -19.32
N LEU A 307 28.52 5.94 -19.33
CA LEU A 307 27.70 6.13 -20.52
C LEU A 307 27.58 7.63 -20.82
N GLN A 308 27.51 7.97 -22.11
CA GLN A 308 27.10 9.29 -22.58
C GLN A 308 26.00 9.09 -23.61
N ARG A 309 24.80 9.63 -23.35
CA ARG A 309 23.67 9.51 -24.28
C ARG A 309 23.44 8.05 -24.72
N GLY A 310 23.33 7.17 -23.72
CA GLY A 310 23.13 5.73 -23.89
C GLY A 310 24.34 4.94 -24.42
N ALA A 311 25.35 5.58 -25.02
CA ALA A 311 26.52 4.92 -25.56
C ALA A 311 27.57 4.67 -24.45
N ARG A 312 28.14 3.46 -24.41
CA ARG A 312 29.24 3.12 -23.51
C ARG A 312 30.52 3.82 -23.95
N ILE A 313 31.09 4.61 -23.04
CA ILE A 313 32.32 5.38 -23.27
C ILE A 313 33.51 4.71 -22.60
N ALA A 314 33.35 4.26 -21.35
CA ALA A 314 34.42 3.63 -20.58
C ALA A 314 33.85 2.63 -19.57
N SER A 315 34.72 1.77 -19.05
CA SER A 315 34.41 0.81 -17.99
C SER A 315 35.67 0.35 -17.29
N GLY A 316 35.52 -0.11 -16.05
CA GLY A 316 36.59 -0.73 -15.27
C GLY A 316 36.05 -1.49 -14.08
#